data_AF-A0A963EW22-F1
#
_entry.id   AF-A0A963EW22-F1
#
_cell.length_a   1.000
_cell.length_b   1.000
_cell.length_c   1.000
_cell.angle_alpha   90.00
_cell.angle_beta   90.00
_cell.angle_gamma   90.00
#
_symmetry.space_group_name_H-M   'P 1'
#
loop_
_entity.id
_entity.type
_entity.pdbx_description
1 polymer ?
#
loop_
_entity_poly.entity_id
_entity_poly.type
_entity_poly.pdbx_seq_one_letter_code
_entity_poly.pdbx_strand_id
1 'polypeptide(L)'
;MLVYAAGEALSAPNERLDTPACAVELIHTYSLVHDDLPAMDNDDLRRGRKTCHREFDEATAILVGDALQSLAFKILASDKSP
;
A
#
# COMPACT_ATOMS: atom_id res chain seq x y z
N MET A 1 -3.21 -1.96 10.86
CA MET A 1 -3.67 -2.41 12.22
C MET A 1 -2.63 -3.26 12.94
N LEU A 2 -2.02 -4.27 12.31
CA LEU A 2 -1.06 -5.17 12.98
C LEU A 2 0.21 -4.48 13.50
N VAL A 3 0.76 -3.50 12.77
CA VAL A 3 1.95 -2.75 13.20
C VAL A 3 1.70 -2.05 14.55
N TYR A 4 0.56 -1.38 14.71
CA TYR A 4 0.21 -0.73 15.97
C TYR A 4 0.00 -1.73 17.10
N ALA A 5 -0.73 -2.82 16.86
CA ALA A 5 -0.97 -3.85 17.88
C ALA A 5 0.34 -4.51 18.35
N ALA A 6 1.28 -4.75 17.43
CA ALA A 6 2.60 -5.25 17.78
C ALA A 6 3.42 -4.22 18.57
N GLY A 7 3.34 -2.93 18.18
CA GLY A 7 3.95 -1.84 18.92
C GLY A 7 3.41 -1.73 20.35
N GLU A 8 2.09 -1.78 20.53
CA GLU A 8 1.43 -1.76 21.84
C GLU A 8 1.89 -2.94 22.71
N ALA A 9 1.89 -4.15 22.17
CA ALA A 9 2.33 -5.36 22.89
C ALA A 9 3.79 -5.28 23.35
N LEU A 10 4.62 -4.50 22.65
CA LEU A 10 6.04 -4.29 22.95
C LEU A 10 6.33 -2.94 23.63
N SER A 11 5.29 -2.18 24.01
CA SER A 11 5.42 -0.83 24.58
C SER A 11 6.22 0.15 23.71
N ALA A 12 6.11 0.02 22.38
CA ALA A 12 6.70 0.96 21.44
C ALA A 12 5.90 2.28 21.38
N PRO A 13 6.56 3.44 21.29
CA PRO A 13 5.89 4.72 21.16
C PRO A 13 5.18 4.84 19.82
N ASN A 14 3.95 5.37 19.81
CA ASN A 14 3.10 5.47 18.62
C ASN A 14 3.76 6.27 17.49
N GLU A 15 4.58 7.27 17.84
CA GLU A 15 5.30 8.12 16.89
C GLU A 15 6.27 7.33 15.98
N ARG A 16 6.64 6.11 16.37
CA ARG A 16 7.53 5.22 15.59
C ARG A 16 6.77 4.21 14.73
N LEU A 17 5.44 4.21 14.78
CA LEU A 17 4.61 3.16 14.18
C LEU A 17 3.93 3.61 12.88
N ASP A 18 3.76 4.91 12.68
CA ASP A 18 3.11 5.48 11.48
C ASP A 18 3.82 5.07 10.19
N THR A 19 5.13 5.26 10.11
CA THR A 19 5.93 4.94 8.92
C THR A 19 5.84 3.45 8.55
N PRO A 20 6.16 2.49 9.44
CA PRO A 20 6.03 1.08 9.10
C PRO A 20 4.57 0.66 8.84
N ALA A 21 3.59 1.26 9.52
CA ALA A 21 2.18 0.98 9.24
C ALA A 21 1.78 1.42 7.82
N CYS A 22 2.14 2.65 7.43
CA CYS A 22 1.92 3.16 6.09
C CYS A 22 2.68 2.33 5.04
N ALA A 23 3.92 1.92 5.31
CA ALA A 23 4.71 1.14 4.38
C ALA A 23 4.05 -0.21 4.06
N VAL A 24 3.56 -0.93 5.07
CA VAL A 24 2.85 -2.20 4.86
C VAL A 24 1.55 -2.00 4.08
N GLU A 25 0.79 -0.94 4.37
CA GLU A 25 -0.45 -0.65 3.64
C GLU A 25 -0.21 -0.17 2.20
N LEU A 26 0.92 0.51 1.92
CA LEU A 26 1.36 0.82 0.56
C LEU A 26 1.72 -0.45 -0.21
N ILE A 27 2.43 -1.38 0.44
CA ILE A 27 2.73 -2.71 -0.12
C ILE A 27 1.45 -3.48 -0.43
N HIS A 28 0.52 -3.52 0.52
CA HIS A 28 -0.78 -4.14 0.33
C HIS A 28 -1.58 -3.50 -0.82
N THR A 29 -1.60 -2.17 -0.89
CA THR A 29 -2.40 -1.46 -1.90
C THR A 29 -1.82 -1.64 -3.30
N TYR A 30 -0.48 -1.60 -3.47
CA TYR A 30 0.09 -1.82 -4.80
C TYR A 30 -0.24 -3.22 -5.32
N SER A 31 -0.17 -4.25 -4.45
CA SER A 31 -0.39 -5.62 -4.90
C SER A 31 -1.82 -5.76 -5.43
N LEU A 32 -2.80 -5.23 -4.71
CA LEU A 32 -4.19 -5.23 -5.17
C LEU A 32 -4.39 -4.47 -6.48
N VAL A 33 -3.72 -3.33 -6.68
CA VAL A 33 -3.82 -2.57 -7.93
C VAL A 33 -3.31 -3.37 -9.12
N HIS A 34 -2.19 -4.07 -8.96
CA HIS A 34 -1.65 -4.95 -10.00
C HIS A 34 -2.51 -6.21 -10.16
N ASP A 35 -2.96 -6.83 -9.08
CA ASP A 35 -3.81 -8.04 -9.08
C ASP A 35 -5.12 -7.77 -9.83
N ASP A 36 -5.68 -6.56 -9.71
CA ASP A 36 -6.89 -6.17 -10.44
C ASP A 36 -6.72 -6.14 -11.97
N LEU A 37 -5.50 -6.11 -12.53
CA LEU A 37 -5.27 -5.96 -13.98
C LEU A 37 -5.86 -7.13 -14.79
N PRO A 38 -6.21 -6.91 -16.08
CA PRO A 38 -6.74 -7.97 -16.95
C PRO A 38 -5.83 -9.19 -17.11
N ALA A 39 -4.53 -8.99 -16.97
CA ALA A 39 -3.53 -10.06 -17.04
C ALA A 39 -3.40 -10.89 -15.75
N MET A 40 -4.04 -10.48 -14.65
CA MET A 40 -4.02 -11.14 -13.35
C MET A 40 -5.44 -11.61 -12.99
N ASP A 41 -6.10 -10.99 -12.01
CA ASP A 41 -7.45 -11.40 -11.57
C ASP A 41 -8.57 -10.79 -12.43
N ASN A 42 -8.27 -9.74 -13.21
CA ASN A 42 -9.21 -9.06 -14.11
C ASN A 42 -10.48 -8.57 -13.37
N ASP A 43 -10.29 -8.00 -12.19
CA ASP A 43 -11.37 -7.49 -11.35
C ASP A 43 -11.85 -6.10 -11.83
N ASP A 44 -13.15 -5.97 -12.09
CA ASP A 44 -13.76 -4.70 -12.50
C ASP A 44 -14.07 -3.78 -11.32
N LEU A 45 -14.33 -4.38 -10.15
CA LEU A 45 -14.76 -3.68 -8.94
C LEU A 45 -13.99 -4.16 -7.72
N ARG A 46 -13.56 -3.21 -6.89
CA ARG A 46 -13.01 -3.45 -5.57
C ARG A 46 -13.74 -2.61 -4.54
N ARG A 47 -14.29 -3.29 -3.52
CA ARG A 47 -15.09 -2.66 -2.44
C ARG A 47 -16.24 -1.79 -2.99
N GLY A 48 -16.90 -2.26 -4.05
CA GLY A 48 -18.04 -1.59 -4.70
C GLY A 48 -17.68 -0.37 -5.55
N ARG A 49 -16.39 -0.14 -5.82
CA ARG A 49 -15.89 0.94 -6.70
C ARG A 49 -15.09 0.34 -7.84
N LYS A 50 -14.98 1.06 -8.97
CA LYS A 50 -14.11 0.66 -10.08
C LYS A 50 -12.68 0.47 -9.61
N THR A 51 -12.03 -0.58 -10.10
CA THR A 51 -10.60 -0.82 -9.90
C THR A 51 -9.77 0.23 -10.63
N CYS A 52 -8.49 0.36 -10.29
CA CYS A 52 -7.64 1.45 -10.80
C CYS A 52 -7.58 1.46 -12.34
N HIS A 53 -7.41 0.29 -12.96
CA HIS A 53 -7.37 0.18 -14.42
C HIS A 53 -8.72 0.45 -15.09
N ARG A 54 -9.84 0.26 -14.37
CA ARG A 54 -11.20 0.56 -14.87
C ARG A 54 -11.59 2.03 -14.72
N GLU A 55 -11.09 2.71 -13.71
CA GLU A 55 -11.35 4.14 -13.51
C GLU A 55 -10.43 5.01 -14.38
N PHE A 56 -9.19 4.55 -14.61
CA PHE A 56 -8.20 5.23 -15.43
C PHE A 56 -7.89 4.39 -16.68
N ASP A 57 -6.74 3.74 -16.71
CA ASP A 57 -6.30 2.82 -17.76
C ASP A 57 -5.24 1.85 -17.19
N GLU A 58 -4.93 0.78 -17.93
CA GLU A 58 -3.96 -0.24 -17.50
C GLU A 58 -2.56 0.31 -17.28
N ALA A 59 -2.08 1.21 -18.14
CA ALA A 59 -0.72 1.76 -18.03
C ALA A 59 -0.58 2.62 -16.77
N THR A 60 -1.60 3.44 -16.48
CA THR A 60 -1.69 4.22 -15.25
C THR A 60 -1.74 3.31 -14.03
N ALA A 61 -2.55 2.24 -14.05
CA ALA A 61 -2.63 1.30 -12.93
C ALA A 61 -1.30 0.58 -12.65
N ILE A 62 -0.58 0.17 -13.71
CA ILE A 62 0.77 -0.40 -13.57
C ILE A 62 1.70 0.58 -12.88
N LEU A 63 1.77 1.83 -13.37
CA LEU A 63 2.66 2.85 -12.81
C LEU A 63 2.26 3.28 -11.39
N VAL A 64 0.97 3.26 -11.06
CA VAL A 64 0.49 3.49 -9.69
C VAL A 64 1.03 2.41 -8.77
N GLY A 65 0.93 1.13 -9.15
CA GLY A 65 1.49 0.05 -8.35
C GLY A 65 3.01 0.18 -8.17
N ASP A 66 3.75 0.44 -9.24
CA ASP A 66 5.21 0.64 -9.19
C ASP A 66 5.61 1.81 -8.26
N ALA A 67 4.86 2.91 -8.33
CA ALA A 67 5.10 4.10 -7.50
C ALA A 67 4.76 3.84 -6.02
N LEU A 68 3.67 3.14 -5.73
CA LEU A 68 3.28 2.78 -4.36
C LEU A 68 4.31 1.84 -3.71
N GLN A 69 4.79 0.83 -4.45
CA GLN A 69 5.86 -0.05 -3.97
C GLN A 69 7.14 0.75 -3.67
N SER A 70 7.56 1.62 -4.59
CA SER A 70 8.74 2.47 -4.39
C SER A 70 8.58 3.44 -3.21
N LEU A 71 7.38 4.01 -3.05
CA LEU A 71 7.07 4.91 -1.96
C LEU A 71 7.15 4.21 -0.60
N ALA A 72 6.71 2.96 -0.49
CA ALA A 72 6.80 2.19 0.75
C ALA A 72 8.25 2.10 1.28
N PHE A 73 9.20 1.79 0.40
CA PHE A 73 10.62 1.77 0.78
C PHE A 73 11.17 3.17 1.04
N LYS A 74 10.77 4.16 0.25
CA LYS A 74 11.22 5.54 0.43
C LYS A 74 10.85 6.10 1.80
N ILE A 75 9.61 5.88 2.27
CA ILE A 75 9.18 6.40 3.57
C ILE A 75 9.91 5.71 4.72
N LEU A 76 10.15 4.40 4.64
CA LEU A 76 10.96 3.67 5.62
C LEU A 76 12.40 4.20 5.68
N ALA A 77 13.02 4.42 4.51
CA ALA A 77 14.40 4.91 4.42
C ALA A 77 14.56 6.37 4.85
N SER A 78 13.48 7.17 4.79
CA SER A 78 13.51 8.60 5.10
C SER A 78 12.96 8.92 6.49
N ASP A 79 12.55 7.90 7.26
CA ASP A 79 11.95 8.10 8.56
C ASP A 79 12.95 8.72 9.55
N LYS A 80 12.48 9.71 10.30
CA LYS A 80 13.23 10.44 11.32
C LYS A 80 12.49 10.47 12.65
N SER A 81 11.45 9.65 12.81
CA SER A 81 10.81 9.45 14.10
C SER A 81 11.86 9.12 15.17
N PRO A 82 11.67 9.64 16.39
CA PRO A 82 12.66 9.58 17.46
C PRO A 82 12.99 8.16 17.93
#